data_AF-A0A7M3ZQU7-F1
#
_entry.id   AF-A0A7M3ZQU7-F1
#
_cell.length_a   1.000
_cell.length_b   1.000
_cell.length_c   1.000
_cell.angle_alpha   90.00
_cell.angle_beta   90.00
_cell.angle_gamma   90.00
#
_symmetry.space_group_name_H-M   'P 1'
#
loop_
_entity.id
_entity.type
_entity.pdbx_description
1 polymer ?
#
loop_
_entity_poly.entity_id
_entity_poly.type
_entity_poly.pdbx_seq_one_letter_code
_entity_poly.pdbx_strand_id
1 'polypeptide(L)'
;FTFIATFSRSPKAESVVQNIIFAMLIAAAIVLWSLPSLGGELWGSDYLPRPLALFCVILAISARMNIKGENVSFGANPHSIGRMREEE
;
A
#
# COMPACT_ATOMS: atom_id res chain seq x y z
N PHE A 1 -14.63 8.35 -4.39
CA PHE A 1 -14.12 7.86 -5.69
C PHE A 1 -13.17 8.85 -6.38
N THR A 2 -13.42 10.17 -6.39
CA THR A 2 -12.54 11.19 -7.03
C THR A 2 -11.11 11.28 -6.47
N PHE A 3 -10.91 11.02 -5.17
CA PHE A 3 -9.59 11.06 -4.53
C PHE A 3 -8.64 9.95 -5.03
N ILE A 4 -9.16 8.73 -5.22
CA ILE A 4 -8.36 7.59 -5.70
C ILE A 4 -7.86 7.87 -7.13
N ALA A 5 -8.71 8.42 -8.00
CA ALA A 5 -8.35 8.80 -9.36
C ALA A 5 -7.33 9.95 -9.44
N THR A 6 -7.30 10.83 -8.44
CA THR A 6 -6.35 11.97 -8.39
C THR A 6 -4.96 11.52 -7.92
N PHE A 7 -4.88 10.66 -6.90
CA PHE A 7 -3.59 10.14 -6.43
C PHE A 7 -2.98 9.11 -7.38
N SER A 8 -3.80 8.43 -8.19
CA SER A 8 -3.33 7.50 -9.24
C SER A 8 -2.65 8.17 -10.42
N ARG A 9 -2.70 9.51 -10.55
CA ARG A 9 -2.09 10.24 -11.68
C ARG A 9 -0.58 10.46 -11.55
N SER A 10 0.02 10.20 -10.38
CA SER A 10 1.44 10.50 -10.17
C SER A 10 2.13 9.39 -9.38
N PRO A 11 3.27 8.87 -9.86
CA PRO A 11 4.04 7.84 -9.14
C PRO A 11 4.52 8.32 -7.76
N LYS A 12 4.70 9.64 -7.59
CA LYS A 12 5.02 10.24 -6.30
C LYS A 12 3.85 10.15 -5.32
N ALA A 13 2.63 10.39 -5.79
CA ALA A 13 1.43 10.29 -4.98
C ALA A 13 1.15 8.85 -4.55
N GLU A 14 1.35 7.88 -5.44
CA GLU A 14 1.23 6.45 -5.11
C GLU A 14 2.21 6.07 -3.99
N SER A 15 3.48 6.48 -4.09
CA SER A 15 4.49 6.22 -3.06
C SER A 15 4.13 6.81 -1.70
N VAL A 16 3.62 8.05 -1.69
CA VAL A 16 3.16 8.71 -0.46
C VAL A 16 1.99 7.96 0.16
N VAL A 17 0.96 7.61 -0.62
CA VAL A 17 -0.22 6.89 -0.12
C VAL A 17 0.16 5.50 0.40
N GLN A 18 1.03 4.77 -0.29
CA GLN A 18 1.51 3.46 0.14
C GLN A 18 2.28 3.55 1.46
N ASN A 19 3.10 4.59 1.64
CA ASN A 19 3.81 4.82 2.89
C ASN A 19 2.87 5.18 4.05
N ILE A 20 1.81 5.96 3.77
CA ILE A 20 0.75 6.26 4.75
C ILE A 20 0.02 4.98 5.17
N ILE A 21 -0.41 4.15 4.20
CA ILE A 21 -1.09 2.89 4.46
C ILE A 21 -0.19 1.96 5.28
N PHE A 22 1.09 1.85 4.93
CA PHE A 22 2.08 1.09 5.70
C PHE A 22 2.14 1.57 7.15
N ALA A 23 2.34 2.87 7.36
CA ALA A 23 2.44 3.44 8.71
C ALA A 23 1.17 3.22 9.54
N MET A 24 -0.01 3.42 8.93
CA MET A 24 -1.29 3.20 9.60
C MET A 24 -1.50 1.73 10.00
N LEU A 25 -1.16 0.79 9.12
CA LEU A 25 -1.31 -0.64 9.39
C LEU A 25 -0.33 -1.13 10.47
N ILE A 26 0.90 -0.61 10.49
CA ILE A 26 1.86 -0.91 11.56
C ILE A 26 1.37 -0.34 12.89
N ALA A 27 0.88 0.91 12.91
CA ALA A 27 0.31 1.50 14.11
C ALA A 27 -0.90 0.68 14.63
N ALA A 28 -1.80 0.28 13.73
CA ALA A 28 -2.94 -0.58 14.09
C ALA A 28 -2.49 -1.93 14.65
N ALA A 29 -1.46 -2.55 14.06
CA ALA A 29 -0.91 -3.81 14.56
C ALA A 29 -0.35 -3.67 15.98
N ILE A 30 0.38 -2.58 16.27
CA ILE A 30 0.92 -2.31 17.62
C ILE A 30 -0.22 -2.15 18.64
N VAL A 31 -1.26 -1.39 18.28
CA VAL A 31 -2.43 -1.19 19.14
C VAL A 31 -3.13 -2.53 19.40
N LEU A 32 -3.44 -3.29 18.35
CA LEU A 32 -4.11 -4.59 18.47
C LEU A 32 -3.27 -5.61 19.26
N TRP A 33 -1.95 -5.56 19.13
CA TRP A 33 -1.06 -6.42 19.91
C TRP A 33 -1.05 -6.06 21.40
N SER A 34 -1.14 -4.78 21.71
CA SER A 34 -1.09 -4.26 23.10
C SER A 34 -2.45 -4.29 23.79
N LEU A 35 -3.55 -4.30 23.03
CA LEU A 35 -4.94 -4.32 23.51
C LEU A 35 -5.22 -5.41 24.56
N PRO A 36 -4.90 -6.70 24.33
CA PRO A 36 -5.14 -7.75 25.32
C PRO A 36 -4.30 -7.59 26.59
N SER A 37 -3.08 -7.03 26.48
CA SER A 37 -2.23 -6.76 27.65
C SER A 37 -2.80 -5.69 28.58
N LEU A 38 -3.71 -4.85 28.08
CA LEU A 38 -4.43 -3.83 28.85
C LEU A 38 -5.80 -4.31 29.35
N GLY A 39 -6.12 -5.60 29.18
CA GLY A 39 -7.43 -6.17 29.48
C GLY A 39 -8.52 -5.75 28.49
N GLY A 40 -8.13 -5.29 27.30
CA GLY A 40 -9.06 -4.93 26.24
C GLY A 40 -9.42 -6.15 25.39
N GLU A 41 -10.70 -6.28 25.06
CA GLU A 41 -11.22 -7.36 24.22
C GLU A 41 -11.70 -6.80 22.88
N LEU A 42 -11.50 -7.57 21.80
CA LEU A 42 -12.14 -7.29 20.52
C LEU A 42 -13.36 -8.19 20.37
N TRP A 43 -14.54 -7.59 20.26
CA TRP A 43 -15.79 -8.33 20.03
C TRP A 43 -16.04 -9.43 21.08
N GLY A 44 -15.69 -9.14 22.35
CA GLY A 44 -15.83 -10.08 23.47
C GLY A 44 -14.81 -11.21 23.49
N SER A 45 -13.68 -11.08 22.77
CA SER A 45 -12.57 -12.01 22.83
C SER A 45 -11.23 -11.29 22.99
N ASP A 46 -10.44 -11.72 23.98
CA ASP A 46 -9.03 -11.33 24.14
C ASP A 46 -8.10 -11.98 23.09
N TYR A 47 -8.57 -13.04 22.41
CA TYR A 47 -7.75 -13.78 21.44
C TYR A 47 -7.79 -13.19 20.03
N LEU A 48 -8.93 -12.62 19.62
CA LEU A 48 -9.13 -12.01 18.29
C LEU A 48 -8.16 -10.87 17.91
N PRO A 49 -7.73 -9.96 18.82
CA PRO A 49 -6.81 -8.88 18.48
C PRO A 49 -5.49 -9.35 17.85
N ARG A 50 -4.92 -10.48 18.33
CA ARG A 50 -3.61 -10.98 17.89
C ARG A 50 -3.55 -11.43 16.43
N PRO A 51 -4.46 -12.29 15.92
CA PRO A 51 -4.48 -12.63 14.49
C PRO A 51 -4.81 -11.43 13.60
N LEU A 52 -5.65 -10.49 14.07
CA LEU A 52 -5.91 -9.24 13.35
C LEU A 52 -4.66 -8.35 13.26
N ALA A 53 -3.86 -8.27 14.33
CA ALA A 53 -2.57 -7.57 14.29
C ALA A 53 -1.64 -8.17 13.25
N LEU A 54 -1.55 -9.50 13.16
CA LEU A 54 -0.77 -10.18 12.12
C LEU A 54 -1.29 -9.87 10.72
N PHE A 55 -2.61 -9.84 10.54
CA PHE A 55 -3.23 -9.47 9.27
C PHE A 55 -2.86 -8.05 8.85
N CYS A 56 -2.86 -7.09 9.79
CA CYS A 56 -2.39 -5.73 9.53
C CYS A 56 -0.93 -5.69 9.06
N VAL A 57 -0.04 -6.47 9.69
CA VAL A 57 1.38 -6.55 9.29
C VAL A 57 1.52 -7.11 7.87
N ILE A 58 0.79 -8.18 7.54
CA ILE A 58 0.79 -8.77 6.19
C ILE A 58 0.35 -7.72 5.16
N LEU A 59 -0.77 -7.03 5.41
CA LEU A 59 -1.26 -5.98 4.53
C LEU A 59 -0.27 -4.81 4.40
N ALA A 60 0.45 -4.45 5.46
CA ALA A 60 1.44 -3.38 5.41
C ALA A 60 2.57 -3.75 4.44
N ILE A 61 3.08 -4.98 4.54
CA ILE A 61 4.12 -5.49 3.65
C ILE A 61 3.59 -5.57 2.20
N SER A 62 2.37 -6.09 2.01
CA SER A 62 1.74 -6.14 0.69
C SER A 62 1.55 -4.76 0.08
N ALA A 63 1.17 -3.77 0.89
CA ALA A 63 1.08 -2.39 0.45
C ALA A 63 2.43 -1.96 -0.13
N ARG A 64 3.57 -2.20 0.55
CA ARG A 64 4.94 -1.89 0.09
C ARG A 64 5.38 -2.62 -1.19
N MET A 65 4.83 -3.79 -1.48
CA MET A 65 5.13 -4.54 -2.71
C MET A 65 4.50 -3.91 -3.96
N ASN A 66 3.38 -3.20 -3.82
CA ASN A 66 2.59 -2.67 -4.95
C ASN A 66 3.31 -1.58 -5.80
N ILE A 67 4.43 -1.00 -5.34
CA ILE A 67 5.11 0.14 -6.02
C ILE A 67 6.51 -0.21 -6.54
N LYS A 68 7.02 -1.41 -6.27
CA LYS A 68 8.20 -1.93 -6.99
C LYS A 68 7.85 -2.45 -8.39
N GLY A 69 6.56 -2.55 -8.72
CA GLY A 69 6.13 -2.69 -10.09
C GLY A 69 6.40 -1.37 -10.81
N GLU A 70 7.52 -1.30 -11.52
CA GLU A 70 7.65 -0.44 -12.69
C GLU A 70 6.33 -0.49 -13.47
N ASN A 71 5.80 0.65 -13.92
CA ASN A 71 4.63 0.67 -14.78
C ASN A 71 4.97 -0.08 -16.08
N VAL A 72 4.77 -1.40 -16.09
CA VAL A 72 4.85 -2.26 -17.29
C VAL A 72 3.64 -2.05 -18.20
N SER A 73 2.84 -1.01 -17.96
CA SER A 73 2.10 -0.38 -19.05
C SER A 73 3.11 0.31 -19.95
N PHE A 74 3.77 -0.51 -20.76
CA PHE A 74 4.20 -0.16 -22.10
C PHE A 74 2.97 0.34 -22.88
N GLY A 75 2.47 1.52 -22.52
CA GLY A 75 1.96 2.45 -23.50
C GLY A 75 3.17 2.94 -24.28
N ALA A 76 3.80 2.03 -25.03
CA ALA A 76 4.76 2.39 -26.05
C ALA A 76 3.95 3.20 -27.06
N ASN A 77 3.92 4.52 -26.85
CA ASN A 77 3.16 5.41 -27.70
C ASN A 77 3.76 5.26 -29.11
N PRO A 78 3.00 4.78 -30.11
CA PRO A 78 3.55 4.46 -31.44
C PRO A 78 4.10 5.72 -32.13
N HIS A 79 3.68 6.91 -31.72
CA HIS A 79 4.26 8.19 -32.16
C HIS A 79 5.66 8.49 -31.61
N SER A 80 6.09 7.85 -30.52
CA SER A 80 7.46 7.99 -29.97
C SER A 80 8.43 6.90 -30.49
N ILE A 81 7.93 5.82 -31.10
CA ILE A 81 8.76 4.73 -31.64
C ILE A 81 9.41 5.10 -32.98
N GLY A 82 8.82 6.03 -33.74
CA GLY A 82 9.33 6.42 -35.07
C GLY A 82 10.51 7.39 -35.06
N ARG A 83 10.76 8.12 -33.96
CA ARG A 83 11.81 9.17 -33.94
C ARG A 83 13.20 8.68 -33.53
N MET A 84 13.32 7.51 -32.92
CA MET A 84 14.64 6.96 -32.56
C MET A 84 15.42 6.39 -33.75
N ARG A 85 14.81 6.31 -34.95
CA ARG A 85 15.46 5.74 -36.15
C ARG A 85 15.86 6.78 -37.21
N GLU A 86 15.70 8.07 -36.90
CA GLU A 86 16.17 9.16 -37.76
C GLU A 86 17.43 9.86 -37.19
N GLU A 87 17.95 9.39 -36.05
CA GLU A 87 19.16 9.92 -35.39
C GLU A 87 20.26 8.85 -35.29
N GLU A 88 20.35 7.95 -36.27
CA GLU A 88 21.48 7.04 -36.51
C GLU A 88 21.84 7.07 -38.00
#